data_AF-A0A818JP88-F1
#
_entry.id   AF-A0A818JP88-F1
#
_cell.length_a   1.000
_cell.length_b   1.000
_cell.length_c   1.000
_cell.angle_alpha   90.00
_cell.angle_beta   90.00
_cell.angle_gamma   90.00
#
_symmetry.space_group_name_H-M   'P 1'
#
loop_
_entity.id
_entity.type
_entity.pdbx_description
1 polymer ?
#
loop_
_entity_poly.entity_id
_entity_poly.type
_entity_poly.pdbx_seq_one_letter_code
_entity_poly.pdbx_strand_id
1 'polypeptide(L)'
;MKSTPAWSQLFLFDYFIVFSLIDFCNSHGRLLEPPQRGSMWRFGFEVPANYNDMSNYCGGKEYQWNTQNGRCGLCGDPFQGPLDHEDGGIYATGIIGRTYESGEMINTTIDITANHFGYFEFRLCPLNMGHSRRPRRLTQHCLDEYLLKIGPSDSKSNGDDTRYYLPHGNKSYFYVPIELPAEITSCQHCVLQWKYHAGNTWGKDQKGRKCLGCADQQEEFYNCADIAIVERSANELSTPVNKDNSTIASDNQRKMANYGPAYGTLAENQAKIAGKRSGDLDREAQQWIEEVTGEKFPSGSYEDALKDGILLCKLINKLQPGSVGKICTSGGGFKLRENVSAFQTAARAYGLPDAELFQTVDLFEKRNIPQVTQCIHALGRHAQKKKFNGPVLGPKMSDSNQRDFTDEQLRAGQGMVGLLNDGMNKGASQAGQNFGLSRHI
;
A
#
# COMPACT_ATOMS: atom_id res chain seq x y z
N MET A 1 -4.44 45.84 65.56
CA MET A 1 -3.93 45.55 64.20
C MET A 1 -3.57 44.08 64.16
N LYS A 2 -4.44 43.24 63.59
CA LYS A 2 -4.27 41.79 63.52
C LYS A 2 -3.97 41.39 62.08
N SER A 3 -2.88 40.65 61.90
CA SER A 3 -2.44 40.04 60.65
C SER A 3 -3.40 38.94 60.19
N THR A 4 -3.60 38.82 58.88
CA THR A 4 -4.18 37.64 58.22
C THR A 4 -3.23 37.18 57.10
N PRO A 5 -3.00 35.87 56.92
CA PRO A 5 -2.05 35.35 55.93
C PRO A 5 -2.72 35.05 54.57
N ALA A 6 -1.93 35.18 53.51
CA ALA A 6 -2.29 34.89 52.13
C ALA A 6 -2.45 33.38 51.90
N TRP A 7 -3.68 32.91 51.67
CA TRP A 7 -4.00 31.56 51.20
C TRP A 7 -5.19 31.62 50.23
N SER A 8 -4.98 32.05 48.99
CA SER A 8 -6.02 32.02 47.95
C SER A 8 -5.47 32.11 46.51
N GLN A 9 -4.36 31.41 46.21
CA GLN A 9 -3.77 31.42 44.85
C GLN A 9 -3.42 30.03 44.30
N LEU A 10 -3.76 28.91 44.98
CA LEU A 10 -3.32 27.56 44.55
C LEU A 10 -4.41 26.61 44.01
N PHE A 11 -5.64 27.09 43.76
CA PHE A 11 -6.74 26.21 43.29
C PHE A 11 -7.20 26.45 41.84
N LEU A 12 -6.47 27.23 41.04
CA LEU A 12 -6.84 27.50 39.65
C LEU A 12 -5.95 26.83 38.60
N PHE A 13 -4.86 26.17 38.99
CA PHE A 13 -3.97 25.49 38.04
C PHE A 13 -4.27 24.00 37.82
N ASP A 14 -5.01 23.35 38.73
CA ASP A 14 -5.35 21.92 38.58
C ASP A 14 -6.57 21.65 37.69
N TYR A 15 -7.33 22.67 37.31
CA TYR A 15 -8.47 22.50 36.40
C TYR A 15 -8.08 22.54 34.91
N PHE A 16 -6.88 23.02 34.58
CA PHE A 16 -6.41 23.13 33.20
C PHE A 16 -5.63 21.90 32.69
N ILE A 17 -5.16 21.02 33.57
CA ILE A 17 -4.35 19.86 33.19
C ILE A 17 -5.20 18.59 32.91
N VAL A 18 -6.49 18.59 33.28
CA VAL A 18 -7.39 17.45 33.01
C VAL A 18 -8.10 17.55 31.65
N PHE A 19 -8.02 18.68 30.94
CA PHE A 19 -8.64 18.85 29.61
C PHE A 19 -7.72 18.57 28.42
N SER A 20 -6.45 18.25 28.65
CA SER A 20 -5.42 18.06 27.61
C SER A 20 -5.16 16.60 27.21
N LEU A 21 -6.05 15.67 27.58
CA LEU A 21 -5.97 14.25 27.17
C LEU A 21 -7.30 13.72 26.59
N ILE A 22 -8.03 14.56 25.86
CA ILE A 22 -8.93 14.04 24.83
C ILE A 22 -8.09 14.00 23.57
N ASP A 23 -7.30 12.93 23.42
CA ASP A 23 -6.81 12.54 22.11
C ASP A 23 -8.06 12.30 21.24
N PHE A 24 -8.40 13.29 20.42
CA PHE A 24 -9.23 13.08 19.23
C PHE A 24 -8.43 12.14 18.33
N CYS A 25 -8.51 10.86 18.64
CA CYS A 25 -7.99 9.82 17.78
C CYS A 25 -8.94 9.80 16.57
N ASN A 26 -8.67 10.66 15.58
CA ASN A 26 -9.34 10.60 14.29
C ASN A 26 -9.12 9.19 13.75
N SER A 27 -10.20 8.47 13.44
CA SER A 27 -10.03 7.25 12.66
C SER A 27 -9.45 7.66 11.31
N HIS A 28 -8.53 6.86 10.79
CA HIS A 28 -8.17 6.99 9.39
C HIS A 28 -8.20 5.60 8.78
N GLY A 29 -8.76 5.53 7.58
CA GLY A 29 -9.02 4.29 6.90
C GLY A 29 -9.02 4.47 5.40
N ARG A 30 -8.46 3.49 4.69
CA ARG A 30 -8.47 3.47 3.23
C ARG A 30 -8.65 2.07 2.65
N LEU A 31 -9.39 1.98 1.55
CA LEU A 31 -9.49 0.80 0.71
C LEU A 31 -8.27 0.70 -0.22
N LEU A 32 -7.38 -0.25 0.06
CA LEU A 32 -6.16 -0.47 -0.71
C LEU A 32 -6.36 -1.46 -1.87
N GLU A 33 -7.23 -2.44 -1.70
CA GLU A 33 -7.51 -3.45 -2.72
C GLU A 33 -9.03 -3.69 -2.81
N PRO A 34 -9.67 -3.44 -3.97
CA PRO A 34 -9.13 -2.69 -5.11
C PRO A 34 -8.71 -1.27 -4.69
N PRO A 35 -7.71 -0.66 -5.33
CA PRO A 35 -7.22 0.65 -4.92
C PRO A 35 -8.29 1.72 -5.14
N GLN A 36 -8.67 2.41 -4.06
CA GLN A 36 -9.55 3.58 -4.19
C GLN A 36 -8.88 4.71 -4.97
N ARG A 37 -9.68 5.61 -5.55
CA ARG A 37 -9.25 6.78 -6.33
C ARG A 37 -8.10 7.55 -5.67
N GLY A 38 -8.22 7.86 -4.38
CA GLY A 38 -7.17 8.58 -3.62
C GLY A 38 -5.90 7.77 -3.35
N SER A 39 -5.95 6.44 -3.39
CA SER A 39 -4.82 5.55 -3.10
C SER A 39 -4.15 4.98 -4.37
N MET A 40 -4.70 5.23 -5.56
CA MET A 40 -4.17 4.70 -6.82
C MET A 40 -2.70 5.09 -7.06
N TRP A 41 -2.27 6.30 -6.71
CA TRP A 41 -0.88 6.73 -6.87
C TRP A 41 0.13 5.82 -6.14
N ARG A 42 -0.27 5.21 -5.01
CA ARG A 42 0.58 4.28 -4.25
C ARG A 42 0.92 3.01 -5.01
N PHE A 43 0.10 2.66 -6.01
CA PHE A 43 0.28 1.50 -6.87
C PHE A 43 0.91 1.88 -8.22
N GLY A 44 1.41 3.11 -8.37
CA GLY A 44 2.11 3.58 -9.57
C GLY A 44 1.19 3.94 -10.74
N PHE A 45 -0.09 4.17 -10.49
CA PHE A 45 -1.00 4.74 -11.50
C PHE A 45 -0.68 6.23 -11.72
N GLU A 46 -0.82 6.70 -12.96
CA GLU A 46 -0.64 8.10 -13.35
C GLU A 46 -1.84 8.95 -12.89
N VAL A 47 -2.00 9.12 -11.58
CA VAL A 47 -3.01 9.97 -10.96
C VAL A 47 -2.36 10.98 -9.99
N PRO A 48 -3.00 12.11 -9.69
CA PRO A 48 -2.52 13.02 -8.66
C PRO A 48 -2.35 12.31 -7.31
N ALA A 49 -1.23 12.54 -6.63
CA ALA A 49 -0.96 11.89 -5.35
C ALA A 49 -1.76 12.53 -4.22
N ASN A 50 -2.65 11.75 -3.59
CA ASN A 50 -3.29 12.12 -2.33
C ASN A 50 -2.55 11.49 -1.15
N TYR A 51 -1.67 12.25 -0.49
CA TYR A 51 -0.95 11.77 0.70
C TYR A 51 -1.87 11.59 1.92
N ASN A 52 -3.07 12.18 1.88
CA ASN A 52 -4.09 12.11 2.92
C ASN A 52 -5.25 11.17 2.53
N ASP A 53 -4.97 10.16 1.71
CA ASP A 53 -5.96 9.21 1.16
C ASP A 53 -6.68 8.35 2.22
N MET A 54 -6.24 8.41 3.47
CA MET A 54 -6.88 7.76 4.61
C MET A 54 -7.93 8.63 5.32
N SER A 55 -8.12 9.88 4.87
CA SER A 55 -8.94 10.92 5.53
C SER A 55 -10.26 11.21 4.83
N ASN A 56 -10.82 10.25 4.11
CA ASN A 56 -12.09 10.41 3.41
C ASN A 56 -13.27 10.19 4.37
N TYR A 57 -13.36 11.07 5.37
CA TYR A 57 -14.29 11.00 6.52
C TYR A 57 -15.44 12.02 6.46
N CYS A 58 -15.89 12.37 5.25
CA CYS A 58 -17.01 13.30 5.04
C CYS A 58 -16.75 14.74 5.53
N GLY A 59 -15.48 15.13 5.69
CA GLY A 59 -15.09 16.45 6.22
C GLY A 59 -15.12 16.55 7.76
N GLY A 60 -15.47 15.48 8.45
CA GLY A 60 -15.40 15.36 9.91
C GLY A 60 -16.75 15.00 10.48
N LYS A 61 -16.78 14.22 11.56
CA LYS A 61 -18.03 13.87 12.25
C LYS A 61 -18.88 15.11 12.56
N GLU A 62 -18.28 16.15 13.14
CA GLU A 62 -19.01 17.36 13.51
C GLU A 62 -19.60 18.05 12.28
N TYR A 63 -18.82 18.19 11.21
CA TYR A 63 -19.28 18.79 9.96
C TYR A 63 -20.40 17.97 9.32
N GLN A 64 -20.24 16.66 9.23
CA GLN A 64 -21.24 15.75 8.66
C GLN A 64 -22.57 15.85 9.40
N TRP A 65 -22.56 15.67 10.73
CA TRP A 65 -23.79 15.57 11.51
C TRP A 65 -24.39 16.92 11.89
N ASN A 66 -23.57 17.87 12.35
CA ASN A 66 -24.08 19.16 12.84
C ASN A 66 -24.31 20.16 11.71
N THR A 67 -23.49 20.14 10.66
CA THR A 67 -23.60 21.11 9.55
C THR A 67 -24.37 20.55 8.36
N GLN A 68 -24.13 19.29 7.98
CA GLN A 68 -24.71 18.67 6.79
C GLN A 68 -25.88 17.71 7.08
N ASN A 69 -26.31 17.63 8.34
CA ASN A 69 -27.44 16.83 8.79
C ASN A 69 -27.31 15.34 8.42
N GLY A 70 -26.08 14.81 8.55
CA GLY A 70 -25.69 13.42 8.27
C GLY A 70 -25.20 13.17 6.85
N ARG A 71 -25.25 14.16 5.95
CA ARG A 71 -24.89 13.97 4.53
C ARG A 71 -23.39 13.94 4.31
N CYS A 72 -22.96 13.04 3.43
CA CYS A 72 -21.58 12.85 2.99
C CYS A 72 -21.53 12.80 1.45
N GLY A 73 -20.38 13.13 0.86
CA GLY A 73 -20.11 12.80 -0.53
C GLY A 73 -20.08 11.29 -0.75
N LEU A 74 -20.42 10.85 -1.96
CA LEU A 74 -20.48 9.44 -2.36
C LEU A 74 -19.13 8.73 -2.18
N CYS A 75 -18.03 9.47 -2.29
CA CYS A 75 -16.68 8.92 -2.21
C CYS A 75 -15.89 9.44 -0.99
N GLY A 76 -16.58 9.99 0.02
CA GLY A 76 -16.01 10.39 1.31
C GLY A 76 -15.56 11.84 1.41
N ASP A 77 -15.80 12.61 0.35
CA ASP A 77 -15.62 14.06 0.33
C ASP A 77 -16.67 14.78 1.21
N PRO A 78 -16.37 16.00 1.70
CA PRO A 78 -17.37 16.85 2.34
C PRO A 78 -18.53 17.18 1.39
N PHE A 79 -19.78 17.01 1.84
CA PHE A 79 -20.98 17.12 1.00
C PHE A 79 -21.11 18.46 0.22
N GLN A 80 -20.66 19.58 0.79
CA GLN A 80 -20.67 20.90 0.13
C GLN A 80 -19.26 21.41 -0.21
N GLY A 81 -18.22 20.59 -0.04
CA GLY A 81 -16.85 20.96 -0.39
C GLY A 81 -16.47 20.52 -1.80
N PRO A 82 -15.18 20.61 -2.16
CA PRO A 82 -14.68 20.07 -3.41
C PRO A 82 -14.83 18.53 -3.39
N LEU A 83 -15.60 18.01 -4.35
CA LEU A 83 -15.85 16.58 -4.52
C LEU A 83 -14.72 15.94 -5.32
N ASP A 84 -13.52 15.94 -4.76
CA ASP A 84 -12.28 15.55 -5.45
C ASP A 84 -12.24 14.08 -5.87
N HIS A 85 -13.00 13.22 -5.18
CA HIS A 85 -13.07 11.78 -5.46
C HIS A 85 -14.34 11.38 -6.22
N GLU A 86 -15.24 12.30 -6.58
CA GLU A 86 -16.44 12.03 -7.39
C GLU A 86 -16.25 12.41 -8.86
N ASP A 87 -17.24 12.10 -9.72
CA ASP A 87 -17.16 12.34 -11.16
C ASP A 87 -16.89 13.83 -11.47
N GLY A 88 -15.74 14.10 -12.10
CA GLY A 88 -15.25 15.46 -12.39
C GLY A 88 -14.26 16.01 -11.35
N GLY A 89 -14.02 15.28 -10.27
CA GLY A 89 -12.97 15.56 -9.29
C GLY A 89 -11.58 15.13 -9.77
N ILE A 90 -10.53 15.64 -9.12
CA ILE A 90 -9.13 15.44 -9.52
C ILE A 90 -8.66 13.98 -9.42
N TYR A 91 -9.25 13.17 -8.54
CA TYR A 91 -8.89 11.77 -8.34
C TYR A 91 -9.81 10.82 -9.14
N ALA A 92 -10.95 11.29 -9.65
CA ALA A 92 -11.85 10.52 -10.50
C ALA A 92 -11.37 10.53 -11.96
N THR A 93 -10.22 9.90 -12.20
CA THR A 93 -9.58 9.84 -13.52
C THR A 93 -10.24 8.85 -14.49
N GLY A 94 -11.12 7.97 -13.99
CA GLY A 94 -11.76 6.90 -14.77
C GLY A 94 -10.83 5.73 -15.10
N ILE A 95 -9.61 5.72 -14.55
CA ILE A 95 -8.68 4.60 -14.71
C ILE A 95 -9.19 3.40 -13.90
N ILE A 96 -9.29 2.24 -14.54
CA ILE A 96 -9.69 1.00 -13.88
C ILE A 96 -8.54 0.47 -13.02
N GLY A 97 -8.76 0.38 -11.72
CA GLY A 97 -7.78 -0.13 -10.76
C GLY A 97 -7.65 -1.65 -10.82
N ARG A 98 -8.76 -2.37 -10.97
CA ARG A 98 -8.82 -3.85 -11.01
C ARG A 98 -9.93 -4.36 -11.92
N THR A 99 -9.73 -5.56 -12.45
CA THR A 99 -10.73 -6.30 -13.23
C THR A 99 -11.01 -7.64 -12.56
N TYR A 100 -12.28 -8.01 -12.46
CA TYR A 100 -12.76 -9.23 -11.80
C TYR A 100 -13.72 -10.01 -12.69
N GLU A 101 -13.96 -11.27 -12.36
CA GLU A 101 -14.98 -12.08 -13.04
C GLU A 101 -16.36 -11.91 -12.39
N SER A 102 -17.42 -12.04 -13.20
CA SER A 102 -18.79 -12.02 -12.71
C SER A 102 -19.06 -13.16 -11.72
N GLY A 103 -19.65 -12.83 -10.56
CA GLY A 103 -19.91 -13.81 -9.49
C GLY A 103 -18.67 -14.26 -8.71
N GLU A 104 -17.51 -13.64 -8.93
CA GLU A 104 -16.28 -13.97 -8.21
C GLU A 104 -16.32 -13.48 -6.75
N MET A 105 -15.71 -14.27 -5.87
CA MET A 105 -15.41 -13.88 -4.49
C MET A 105 -14.08 -13.14 -4.44
N ILE A 106 -14.11 -11.84 -4.19
CA ILE A 106 -12.91 -11.00 -4.18
C ILE A 106 -12.48 -10.68 -2.75
N ASN A 107 -11.16 -10.69 -2.49
CA ASN A 107 -10.61 -10.32 -1.20
C ASN A 107 -10.20 -8.85 -1.21
N THR A 108 -11.01 -8.01 -0.55
CA THR A 108 -10.66 -6.61 -0.35
C THR A 108 -9.63 -6.44 0.76
N THR A 109 -8.76 -5.44 0.63
CA THR A 109 -7.79 -5.07 1.65
C THR A 109 -8.05 -3.66 2.11
N ILE A 110 -8.32 -3.50 3.40
CA ILE A 110 -8.59 -2.23 4.05
C ILE A 110 -7.46 -1.97 5.04
N ASP A 111 -6.83 -0.81 4.94
CA ASP A 111 -5.87 -0.32 5.93
C ASP A 111 -6.57 0.67 6.85
N ILE A 112 -6.62 0.34 8.14
CA ILE A 112 -7.14 1.15 9.23
C ILE A 112 -5.98 1.48 10.15
N THR A 113 -5.61 2.76 10.22
CA THR A 113 -4.51 3.20 11.08
C THR A 113 -4.93 3.28 12.54
N ALA A 114 -6.19 3.60 12.80
CA ALA A 114 -6.80 3.64 14.13
C ALA A 114 -8.13 2.88 14.09
N ASN A 115 -8.18 1.72 14.75
CA ASN A 115 -9.37 0.86 14.80
C ASN A 115 -10.37 1.44 15.80
N HIS A 116 -11.50 1.94 15.29
CA HIS A 116 -12.57 2.54 16.08
C HIS A 116 -13.80 1.62 16.19
N PHE A 117 -13.60 0.31 16.04
CA PHE A 117 -14.66 -0.69 16.04
C PHE A 117 -15.74 -0.38 14.99
N GLY A 118 -16.95 -0.92 15.14
CA GLY A 118 -18.02 -0.73 14.17
C GLY A 118 -17.95 -1.77 13.05
N TYR A 119 -18.30 -1.37 11.83
CA TYR A 119 -18.44 -2.32 10.72
C TYR A 119 -18.18 -1.71 9.34
N PHE A 120 -17.79 -2.56 8.40
CA PHE A 120 -17.66 -2.23 6.98
C PHE A 120 -18.87 -2.71 6.19
N GLU A 121 -19.23 -1.93 5.17
CA GLU A 121 -20.20 -2.27 4.13
C GLU A 121 -19.59 -2.01 2.75
N PHE A 122 -20.00 -2.78 1.75
CA PHE A 122 -19.54 -2.63 0.38
C PHE A 122 -20.74 -2.51 -0.55
N ARG A 123 -20.70 -1.53 -1.45
CA ARG A 123 -21.74 -1.27 -2.44
C ARG A 123 -21.12 -1.17 -3.82
N LEU A 124 -21.88 -1.53 -4.84
CA LEU A 124 -21.42 -1.50 -6.23
C LEU A 124 -22.38 -0.70 -7.11
N CYS A 125 -21.85 0.21 -7.91
CA CYS A 125 -22.64 0.90 -8.93
C CYS A 125 -22.05 0.60 -10.31
N PRO A 126 -22.75 -0.15 -11.17
CA PRO A 126 -22.34 -0.40 -12.54
C PRO A 126 -22.69 0.82 -13.40
N LEU A 127 -21.68 1.62 -13.77
CA LEU A 127 -21.88 2.83 -14.58
C LEU A 127 -22.12 2.48 -16.05
N ASN A 128 -21.42 1.46 -16.56
CA ASN A 128 -21.53 0.99 -17.93
C ASN A 128 -21.77 -0.52 -17.98
N MET A 129 -23.03 -0.94 -18.07
CA MET A 129 -23.40 -2.32 -18.40
C MET A 129 -23.55 -2.52 -19.91
N GLY A 130 -22.66 -3.31 -20.51
CA GLY A 130 -22.71 -3.66 -21.94
C GLY A 130 -22.66 -2.46 -22.91
N HIS A 131 -23.21 -2.65 -24.12
CA HIS A 131 -23.30 -1.63 -25.20
C HIS A 131 -24.40 -0.56 -24.96
N SER A 132 -24.73 -0.25 -23.71
CA SER A 132 -25.76 0.74 -23.40
C SER A 132 -25.33 2.13 -23.88
N ARG A 133 -26.17 2.77 -24.71
CA ARG A 133 -25.87 4.05 -25.39
C ARG A 133 -25.79 5.27 -24.46
N ARG A 134 -26.05 5.12 -23.15
CA ARG A 134 -25.92 6.20 -22.16
C ARG A 134 -25.25 5.68 -20.89
N PRO A 135 -24.10 6.26 -20.49
CA PRO A 135 -23.47 5.91 -19.22
C PRO A 135 -24.36 6.34 -18.05
N ARG A 136 -24.53 5.45 -17.08
CA ARG A 136 -25.23 5.73 -15.82
C ARG A 136 -24.37 6.68 -14.98
N ARG A 137 -24.99 7.55 -14.18
CA ARG A 137 -24.26 8.43 -13.26
C ARG A 137 -24.12 7.77 -11.89
N LEU A 138 -22.99 8.01 -11.23
CA LEU A 138 -22.79 7.58 -9.86
C LEU A 138 -23.78 8.32 -8.94
N THR A 139 -24.60 7.58 -8.22
CA THR A 139 -25.58 8.12 -7.26
C THR A 139 -25.71 7.14 -6.09
N GLN A 140 -26.14 7.64 -4.94
CA GLN A 140 -26.38 6.78 -3.77
C GLN A 140 -27.42 5.70 -4.08
N HIS A 141 -28.47 6.03 -4.84
CA HIS A 141 -29.47 5.06 -5.30
C HIS A 141 -28.85 3.91 -6.10
N CYS A 142 -27.92 4.22 -7.01
CA CYS A 142 -27.24 3.17 -7.79
C CYS A 142 -26.37 2.27 -6.91
N LEU A 143 -25.72 2.82 -5.89
CA LEU A 143 -24.90 2.06 -4.96
C LEU A 143 -25.76 1.18 -4.03
N ASP A 144 -26.90 1.70 -3.58
CA ASP A 144 -27.82 0.98 -2.70
C ASP A 144 -28.58 -0.15 -3.41
N GLU A 145 -28.65 -0.14 -4.75
CA GLU A 145 -29.18 -1.27 -5.53
C GLU A 145 -28.36 -2.55 -5.36
N TYR A 146 -27.04 -2.43 -5.19
CA TYR A 146 -26.14 -3.57 -5.06
C TYR A 146 -25.30 -3.48 -3.79
N LEU A 147 -25.94 -3.73 -2.65
CA LEU A 147 -25.25 -3.99 -1.39
C LEU A 147 -24.64 -5.40 -1.43
N LEU A 148 -23.31 -5.49 -1.33
CA LEU A 148 -22.58 -6.73 -1.52
C LEU A 148 -22.58 -7.60 -0.26
N LYS A 149 -22.60 -8.92 -0.48
CA LYS A 149 -22.51 -9.90 0.60
C LYS A 149 -21.07 -10.15 0.98
N ILE A 150 -20.86 -10.39 2.26
CA ILE A 150 -19.56 -10.67 2.85
C ILE A 150 -19.40 -12.18 2.96
N GLY A 151 -18.26 -12.66 2.47
CA GLY A 151 -17.90 -14.06 2.44
C GLY A 151 -17.65 -14.68 3.81
N PRO A 152 -17.26 -15.97 3.83
CA PRO A 152 -16.81 -16.63 5.04
C PRO A 152 -15.64 -15.86 5.67
N SER A 153 -15.83 -15.39 6.90
CA SER A 153 -14.75 -14.78 7.69
C SER A 153 -14.90 -15.17 9.15
N ASP A 154 -13.78 -15.19 9.87
CA ASP A 154 -13.73 -15.47 11.31
C ASP A 154 -14.47 -14.41 12.15
N SER A 155 -14.81 -13.27 11.54
CA SER A 155 -15.51 -12.15 12.16
C SER A 155 -16.98 -12.07 11.73
N LYS A 156 -17.57 -13.21 11.32
CA LYS A 156 -18.98 -13.27 10.92
C LYS A 156 -19.88 -12.67 12.00
N SER A 157 -20.61 -11.68 11.53
CA SER A 157 -21.72 -10.94 12.12
C SER A 157 -22.75 -11.83 12.80
N ASN A 158 -23.48 -11.24 13.75
CA ASN A 158 -24.69 -11.79 14.39
C ASN A 158 -25.84 -12.03 13.38
N GLY A 159 -25.63 -12.81 12.32
CA GLY A 159 -26.63 -13.16 11.30
C GLY A 159 -26.84 -12.13 10.18
N ASP A 160 -25.94 -11.15 9.99
CA ASP A 160 -26.05 -10.13 8.93
C ASP A 160 -24.95 -10.33 7.86
N ASP A 161 -25.30 -10.92 6.72
CA ASP A 161 -24.35 -11.25 5.66
C ASP A 161 -23.80 -10.02 4.91
N THR A 162 -24.20 -8.79 5.25
CA THR A 162 -23.77 -7.56 4.55
C THR A 162 -22.77 -6.70 5.31
N ARG A 163 -22.49 -7.05 6.58
CA ARG A 163 -21.65 -6.26 7.48
C ARG A 163 -20.49 -7.03 8.05
N TYR A 164 -19.30 -6.45 7.96
CA TYR A 164 -18.08 -7.01 8.54
C TYR A 164 -17.74 -6.23 9.80
N TYR A 165 -17.89 -6.85 10.97
CA TYR A 165 -17.60 -6.21 12.24
C TYR A 165 -16.11 -6.30 12.58
N LEU A 166 -15.52 -5.18 12.97
CA LEU A 166 -14.09 -5.15 13.28
C LEU A 166 -13.83 -5.83 14.63
N PRO A 167 -12.91 -6.81 14.71
CA PRO A 167 -12.57 -7.46 15.96
C PRO A 167 -11.89 -6.49 16.93
N HIS A 168 -12.00 -6.80 18.23
CA HIS A 168 -11.24 -6.13 19.27
C HIS A 168 -9.76 -6.52 19.17
N GLY A 169 -8.97 -5.70 18.46
CA GLY A 169 -7.52 -5.91 18.33
C GLY A 169 -6.83 -4.84 17.48
N ASN A 170 -5.52 -4.72 17.69
CA ASN A 170 -4.65 -3.79 16.94
C ASN A 170 -4.22 -4.42 15.61
N LYS A 171 -5.18 -4.62 14.70
CA LYS A 171 -4.88 -4.98 13.31
C LYS A 171 -4.95 -3.73 12.45
N SER A 172 -3.86 -3.44 11.73
CA SER A 172 -3.85 -2.36 10.75
C SER A 172 -4.51 -2.78 9.43
N TYR A 173 -4.38 -4.05 9.04
CA TYR A 173 -4.93 -4.55 7.77
C TYR A 173 -6.07 -5.53 8.01
N PHE A 174 -7.17 -5.31 7.29
CA PHE A 174 -8.34 -6.18 7.26
C PHE A 174 -8.53 -6.74 5.84
N TYR A 175 -8.67 -8.06 5.76
CA TYR A 175 -8.94 -8.77 4.53
C TYR A 175 -10.40 -9.21 4.56
N VAL A 176 -11.24 -8.57 3.74
CA VAL A 176 -12.68 -8.82 3.76
C VAL A 176 -13.09 -9.45 2.43
N PRO A 177 -13.47 -10.74 2.44
CA PRO A 177 -14.00 -11.39 1.25
C PRO A 177 -15.39 -10.83 0.95
N ILE A 178 -15.65 -10.41 -0.28
CA ILE A 178 -16.96 -9.95 -0.75
C ILE A 178 -17.36 -10.67 -2.03
N GLU A 179 -18.64 -10.94 -2.18
CA GLU A 179 -19.21 -11.61 -3.34
C GLU A 179 -19.69 -10.58 -4.36
N LEU A 180 -19.15 -10.62 -5.58
CA LEU A 180 -19.64 -9.79 -6.67
C LEU A 180 -20.98 -10.33 -7.21
N PRO A 181 -21.94 -9.48 -7.60
CA PRO A 181 -23.24 -9.94 -8.07
C PRO A 181 -23.10 -10.70 -9.40
N ALA A 182 -23.56 -11.95 -9.45
CA ALA A 182 -23.56 -12.77 -10.68
C ALA A 182 -24.49 -12.22 -11.77
N GLU A 183 -25.44 -11.35 -11.41
CA GLU A 183 -26.33 -10.66 -12.34
C GLU A 183 -25.58 -9.65 -13.23
N ILE A 184 -24.44 -9.14 -12.75
CA ILE A 184 -23.59 -8.21 -13.50
C ILE A 184 -22.60 -9.03 -14.31
N THR A 185 -22.99 -9.38 -15.53
CA THR A 185 -22.18 -10.23 -16.43
C THR A 185 -21.04 -9.48 -17.10
N SER A 186 -21.21 -8.20 -17.41
CA SER A 186 -20.16 -7.35 -17.94
C SER A 186 -20.36 -5.89 -17.54
N CYS A 187 -19.30 -5.28 -17.03
CA CYS A 187 -19.26 -3.89 -16.66
C CYS A 187 -17.87 -3.31 -16.92
N GLN A 188 -17.75 -2.44 -17.92
CA GLN A 188 -16.46 -1.86 -18.32
C GLN A 188 -15.93 -0.86 -17.30
N HIS A 189 -16.86 -0.21 -16.59
CA HIS A 189 -16.57 0.75 -15.54
C HIS A 189 -17.67 0.68 -14.48
N CYS A 190 -17.28 0.16 -13.31
CA CYS A 190 -18.11 0.09 -12.12
C CYS A 190 -17.38 0.81 -10.99
N VAL A 191 -18.14 1.33 -10.04
CA VAL A 191 -17.60 1.96 -8.83
C VAL A 191 -17.96 1.08 -7.65
N LEU A 192 -16.93 0.55 -6.98
CA LEU A 192 -17.04 -0.11 -5.70
C LEU A 192 -16.89 0.95 -4.60
N GLN A 193 -17.92 1.12 -3.79
CA GLN A 193 -17.89 1.96 -2.60
C GLN A 193 -17.62 1.10 -1.38
N TRP A 194 -16.55 1.41 -0.65
CA TRP A 194 -16.35 0.94 0.71
C TRP A 194 -16.87 2.00 1.67
N LYS A 195 -17.72 1.59 2.62
CA LYS A 195 -18.21 2.42 3.70
C LYS A 195 -17.78 1.83 5.03
N TYR A 196 -17.17 2.65 5.89
CA TYR A 196 -16.87 2.31 7.26
C TYR A 196 -17.70 3.16 8.20
N HIS A 197 -18.48 2.49 9.04
CA HIS A 197 -19.23 3.13 10.12
C HIS A 197 -18.51 2.84 11.43
N ALA A 198 -17.86 3.86 12.00
CA ALA A 198 -17.10 3.73 13.25
C ALA A 198 -18.05 3.41 14.43
N GLY A 199 -17.49 2.82 15.48
CA GLY A 199 -18.23 2.38 16.67
C GLY A 199 -17.65 2.93 17.98
N ASN A 200 -16.89 4.01 17.94
CA ASN A 200 -16.17 4.59 19.08
C ASN A 200 -16.94 5.69 19.82
N THR A 201 -18.05 6.20 19.28
CA THR A 201 -18.83 7.23 19.97
C THR A 201 -19.84 6.60 20.91
N TRP A 202 -19.82 7.04 22.18
CA TRP A 202 -20.84 6.72 23.17
C TRP A 202 -22.20 7.33 22.82
N GLY A 203 -23.24 6.51 22.84
CA GLY A 203 -24.62 6.94 22.68
C GLY A 203 -25.58 6.11 23.51
N LYS A 204 -26.86 6.12 23.13
CA LYS A 204 -27.91 5.36 23.81
C LYS A 204 -28.48 4.33 22.85
N ASP A 205 -28.59 3.07 23.28
CA ASP A 205 -29.32 2.08 22.51
C ASP A 205 -30.83 2.42 22.44
N GLN A 206 -31.57 1.65 21.65
CA GLN A 206 -33.03 1.76 21.53
C GLN A 206 -33.78 1.62 22.87
N LYS A 207 -33.12 1.08 23.91
CA LYS A 207 -33.66 0.91 25.27
C LYS A 207 -33.19 2.02 26.22
N GLY A 208 -32.51 3.05 25.71
CA GLY A 208 -32.01 4.19 26.47
C GLY A 208 -30.73 3.93 27.28
N ARG A 209 -30.13 2.74 27.17
CA ARG A 209 -28.90 2.38 27.89
C ARG A 209 -27.70 2.97 27.17
N LYS A 210 -26.77 3.56 27.94
CA LYS A 210 -25.53 4.09 27.37
C LYS A 210 -24.63 2.96 26.90
N CYS A 211 -24.23 2.96 25.64
CA CYS A 211 -23.27 2.01 25.08
C CYS A 211 -22.35 2.66 24.05
N LEU A 212 -21.15 2.09 23.94
CA LEU A 212 -20.14 2.45 22.95
C LEU A 212 -20.61 2.03 21.55
N GLY A 213 -20.53 2.92 20.56
CA GLY A 213 -20.99 2.67 19.19
C GLY A 213 -22.50 2.83 18.98
N CYS A 214 -23.25 3.17 20.03
CA CYS A 214 -24.70 3.34 19.98
C CYS A 214 -25.14 4.79 19.76
N ALA A 215 -24.23 5.71 19.45
CA ALA A 215 -24.63 7.06 19.08
C ALA A 215 -25.24 7.09 17.70
N ASP A 216 -26.29 7.88 17.52
CA ASP A 216 -26.90 8.15 16.21
C ASP A 216 -25.92 8.85 15.26
N GLN A 217 -24.91 9.51 15.82
CA GLN A 217 -23.87 10.24 15.10
C GLN A 217 -22.53 9.55 15.30
N GLN A 218 -22.17 8.66 14.37
CA GLN A 218 -20.84 8.06 14.31
C GLN A 218 -20.00 8.70 13.21
N GLU A 219 -18.69 8.65 13.35
CA GLU A 219 -17.81 9.01 12.23
C GLU A 219 -17.96 7.97 11.10
N GLU A 220 -18.04 8.44 9.87
CA GLU A 220 -18.16 7.59 8.70
C GLU A 220 -17.04 7.87 7.70
N PHE A 221 -16.55 6.82 7.05
CA PHE A 221 -15.56 6.90 5.99
C PHE A 221 -16.12 6.26 4.73
N TYR A 222 -15.82 6.87 3.59
CA TYR A 222 -16.25 6.36 2.31
C TYR A 222 -15.08 6.42 1.35
N ASN A 223 -14.90 5.38 0.55
CA ASN A 223 -13.95 5.38 -0.55
C ASN A 223 -14.60 4.78 -1.78
N CYS A 224 -14.23 5.28 -2.96
CA CYS A 224 -14.63 4.73 -4.25
C CYS A 224 -13.43 4.16 -4.98
N ALA A 225 -13.56 2.94 -5.49
CA ALA A 225 -12.60 2.30 -6.38
C ALA A 225 -13.24 2.01 -7.73
N ASP A 226 -12.57 2.38 -8.81
CA ASP A 226 -13.01 2.10 -10.17
C ASP A 226 -12.54 0.69 -10.59
N ILE A 227 -13.50 -0.19 -10.88
CA ILE A 227 -13.26 -1.60 -11.22
C ILE A 227 -13.98 -1.97 -12.51
N ALA A 228 -13.56 -3.05 -13.15
CA ALA A 228 -14.26 -3.68 -14.27
C ALA A 228 -14.66 -5.11 -13.90
N ILE A 229 -15.79 -5.57 -14.45
CA ILE A 229 -16.30 -6.93 -14.29
C ILE A 229 -16.44 -7.54 -15.69
N VAL A 230 -15.83 -8.69 -15.90
CA VAL A 230 -15.88 -9.43 -17.17
C VAL A 230 -16.67 -10.72 -17.02
N GLU A 231 -17.19 -11.23 -18.13
CA GLU A 231 -17.92 -12.48 -18.15
C GLU A 231 -17.01 -13.65 -17.81
N ARG A 232 -17.50 -14.55 -16.95
CA ARG A 232 -16.78 -15.76 -16.56
C ARG A 232 -16.65 -16.69 -17.76
N SER A 233 -15.43 -16.90 -18.26
CA SER A 233 -15.21 -17.77 -19.41
C SER A 233 -15.54 -19.23 -19.05
N ALA A 234 -16.53 -19.81 -19.74
CA ALA A 234 -17.04 -21.16 -19.50
C ALA A 234 -16.13 -22.31 -19.99
N ASN A 235 -14.80 -22.18 -19.89
CA ASN A 235 -13.86 -23.14 -20.47
C ASN A 235 -13.10 -24.03 -19.46
N GLU A 236 -13.73 -24.36 -18.32
CA GLU A 236 -13.28 -25.45 -17.43
C GLU A 236 -14.43 -26.40 -17.01
N LEU A 237 -15.29 -26.77 -17.95
CA LEU A 237 -16.21 -27.90 -17.74
C LEU A 237 -16.21 -28.84 -18.94
N SER A 238 -15.16 -29.67 -19.06
CA SER A 238 -15.25 -31.05 -19.57
C SER A 238 -13.87 -31.69 -19.72
N THR A 239 -13.53 -32.61 -18.82
CA THR A 239 -12.75 -33.80 -19.23
C THR A 239 -13.29 -35.01 -18.46
N PRO A 240 -13.76 -36.07 -19.14
CA PRO A 240 -14.14 -37.30 -18.49
C PRO A 240 -12.89 -38.04 -18.01
N VAL A 241 -12.96 -38.56 -16.79
CA VAL A 241 -11.95 -39.43 -16.19
C VAL A 241 -11.91 -40.74 -16.96
N ASN A 242 -10.78 -41.06 -17.58
CA ASN A 242 -10.42 -42.44 -17.91
C ASN A 242 -9.06 -42.76 -17.32
N LYS A 243 -9.05 -43.80 -16.49
CA LYS A 243 -7.85 -44.42 -15.90
C LYS A 243 -7.12 -45.17 -17.01
N ASP A 244 -5.80 -45.03 -17.08
CA ASP A 244 -4.87 -46.17 -17.11
C ASP A 244 -3.41 -45.71 -17.03
N ASN A 245 -2.60 -46.58 -16.40
CA ASN A 245 -1.25 -46.37 -15.89
C ASN A 245 -0.16 -46.17 -16.96
N SER A 246 0.85 -45.32 -16.68
CA SER A 246 2.19 -45.77 -16.22
C SER A 246 3.35 -44.80 -16.56
N THR A 247 4.23 -44.63 -15.56
CA THR A 247 5.68 -44.34 -15.59
C THR A 247 6.27 -42.92 -15.78
N ILE A 248 6.94 -42.49 -14.69
CA ILE A 248 8.19 -41.71 -14.56
C ILE A 248 8.13 -40.18 -14.73
N ALA A 249 8.03 -39.47 -13.59
CA ALA A 249 9.03 -38.51 -13.08
C ALA A 249 8.43 -37.74 -11.88
N SER A 250 9.10 -37.78 -10.73
CA SER A 250 8.64 -37.15 -9.50
C SER A 250 8.96 -35.66 -9.49
N ASP A 251 8.05 -34.84 -10.01
CA ASP A 251 7.99 -33.41 -9.73
C ASP A 251 6.92 -33.16 -8.66
N ASN A 252 7.37 -32.92 -7.44
CA ASN A 252 6.51 -32.59 -6.31
C ASN A 252 6.21 -31.08 -6.31
N GLN A 253 5.55 -30.59 -7.37
CA GLN A 253 4.92 -29.27 -7.35
C GLN A 253 3.64 -29.37 -6.51
N ARG A 254 3.70 -28.88 -5.27
CA ARG A 254 2.51 -28.48 -4.53
C ARG A 254 1.82 -27.37 -5.31
N LYS A 255 0.80 -27.72 -6.09
CA LYS A 255 -0.21 -26.79 -6.62
C LYS A 255 -0.75 -25.98 -5.45
N MET A 256 -0.31 -24.74 -5.33
CA MET A 256 -0.92 -23.78 -4.42
C MET A 256 -2.13 -23.16 -5.10
N ALA A 257 -3.22 -23.13 -4.34
CA ALA A 257 -4.52 -22.65 -4.75
C ALA A 257 -4.48 -21.16 -5.11
N ASN A 258 -5.21 -20.84 -6.19
CA ASN A 258 -5.74 -19.55 -6.60
C ASN A 258 -4.75 -18.39 -6.75
N TYR A 259 -4.10 -18.34 -7.90
CA TYR A 259 -3.80 -17.08 -8.57
C TYR A 259 -4.34 -17.20 -10.00
N GLY A 260 -5.39 -16.44 -10.31
CA GLY A 260 -5.86 -16.30 -11.69
C GLY A 260 -4.74 -15.66 -12.54
N PRO A 261 -4.68 -15.94 -13.85
CA PRO A 261 -3.72 -15.30 -14.73
C PRO A 261 -3.86 -13.78 -14.65
N ALA A 262 -2.76 -13.07 -14.38
CA ALA A 262 -2.76 -11.61 -14.35
C ALA A 262 -3.06 -11.08 -15.76
N TYR A 263 -4.16 -10.33 -15.91
CA TYR A 263 -4.48 -9.61 -17.14
C TYR A 263 -4.65 -8.11 -16.83
N GLY A 264 -4.10 -7.25 -17.71
CA GLY A 264 -4.17 -5.78 -17.61
C GLY A 264 -2.90 -5.08 -17.10
N THR A 265 -3.01 -3.83 -16.62
CA THR A 265 -1.88 -2.99 -16.16
C THR A 265 -1.08 -3.59 -15.01
N LEU A 266 -1.66 -4.51 -14.23
CA LEU A 266 -0.91 -5.32 -13.25
C LEU A 266 0.02 -6.32 -13.93
N ALA A 267 -0.43 -6.99 -15.00
CA ALA A 267 0.41 -7.84 -15.82
C ALA A 267 1.43 -7.00 -16.60
N GLU A 268 1.08 -5.81 -17.07
CA GLU A 268 2.02 -4.89 -17.72
C GLU A 268 3.03 -4.30 -16.72
N ASN A 269 2.63 -3.97 -15.49
CA ASN A 269 3.52 -3.49 -14.44
C ASN A 269 4.38 -4.64 -13.91
N GLN A 270 3.82 -5.83 -13.73
CA GLN A 270 4.59 -7.04 -13.46
C GLN A 270 5.51 -7.39 -14.63
N ALA A 271 5.11 -7.16 -15.89
CA ALA A 271 5.96 -7.36 -17.07
C ALA A 271 6.99 -6.25 -17.23
N LYS A 272 6.71 -5.00 -16.81
CA LYS A 272 7.69 -3.90 -16.73
C LYS A 272 8.68 -4.14 -15.59
N ILE A 273 8.22 -4.65 -14.44
CA ILE A 273 9.06 -5.04 -13.31
C ILE A 273 9.89 -6.28 -13.69
N ALA A 274 9.28 -7.31 -14.26
CA ALA A 274 9.97 -8.48 -14.80
C ALA A 274 10.87 -8.10 -15.98
N GLY A 275 10.54 -7.07 -16.76
CA GLY A 275 11.38 -6.52 -17.81
C GLY A 275 12.57 -5.71 -17.27
N LYS A 276 12.45 -5.14 -16.06
CA LYS A 276 13.57 -4.58 -15.29
C LYS A 276 14.42 -5.67 -14.63
N ARG A 277 13.95 -6.92 -14.57
CA ARG A 277 14.71 -8.05 -14.05
C ARG A 277 15.79 -8.42 -15.07
N SER A 278 17.03 -8.01 -14.79
CA SER A 278 18.18 -8.51 -15.53
C SER A 278 18.69 -9.79 -14.88
N GLY A 279 18.61 -10.92 -15.60
CA GLY A 279 19.14 -12.20 -15.12
C GLY A 279 20.65 -12.16 -14.83
N ASP A 280 21.37 -11.22 -15.42
CA ASP A 280 22.79 -11.00 -15.13
C ASP A 280 22.99 -10.42 -13.73
N LEU A 281 22.14 -9.46 -13.30
CA LEU A 281 22.20 -8.87 -11.96
C LEU A 281 21.84 -9.87 -10.87
N ASP A 282 20.88 -10.77 -11.14
CA ASP A 282 20.52 -11.86 -10.24
C ASP A 282 21.70 -12.84 -10.06
N ARG A 283 22.40 -13.17 -11.15
CA ARG A 283 23.59 -14.04 -11.12
C ARG A 283 24.77 -13.40 -10.38
N GLU A 284 25.02 -12.11 -10.61
CA GLU A 284 26.04 -11.35 -9.88
C GLU A 284 25.73 -11.28 -8.38
N ALA A 285 24.47 -11.00 -8.02
CA ALA A 285 24.04 -10.98 -6.64
C ALA A 285 24.16 -12.37 -5.99
N GLN A 286 23.83 -13.44 -6.72
CA GLN A 286 23.99 -14.81 -6.24
C GLN A 286 25.46 -15.13 -5.96
N GLN A 287 26.36 -14.90 -6.91
CA GLN A 287 27.80 -15.15 -6.76
C GLN A 287 28.36 -14.40 -5.55
N TRP A 288 27.98 -13.13 -5.39
CA TRP A 288 28.41 -12.35 -4.26
C TRP A 288 27.92 -12.90 -2.91
N ILE A 289 26.66 -13.33 -2.82
CA ILE A 289 26.13 -13.95 -1.59
C ILE A 289 26.87 -15.25 -1.29
N GLU A 290 27.16 -16.08 -2.29
CA GLU A 290 27.92 -17.33 -2.14
C GLU A 290 29.32 -17.07 -1.62
N GLU A 291 30.02 -16.06 -2.16
CA GLU A 291 31.37 -15.70 -1.74
C GLU A 291 31.41 -15.10 -0.32
N VAL A 292 30.43 -14.27 0.05
CA VAL A 292 30.39 -13.64 1.38
C VAL A 292 29.96 -14.65 2.47
N THR A 293 29.01 -15.53 2.16
CA THR A 293 28.48 -16.50 3.13
C THR A 293 29.32 -17.79 3.18
N GLY A 294 30.00 -18.14 2.09
CA GLY A 294 30.73 -19.40 1.92
C GLY A 294 29.82 -20.62 1.70
N GLU A 295 28.52 -20.41 1.53
CA GLU A 295 27.52 -21.45 1.28
C GLU A 295 27.02 -21.36 -0.17
N LYS A 296 26.97 -22.49 -0.88
CA LYS A 296 26.40 -22.54 -2.24
C LYS A 296 24.88 -22.46 -2.19
N PHE A 297 24.26 -21.80 -3.17
CA PHE A 297 22.81 -21.79 -3.27
C PHE A 297 22.29 -23.23 -3.51
N PRO A 298 21.18 -23.63 -2.87
CA PRO A 298 20.54 -24.91 -3.14
C PRO A 298 20.07 -24.99 -4.60
N SER A 299 20.02 -26.21 -5.17
CA SER A 299 19.57 -26.45 -6.54
C SER A 299 18.12 -26.00 -6.73
N GLY A 300 17.92 -24.77 -7.20
CA GLY A 300 16.62 -24.13 -7.38
C GLY A 300 16.75 -22.71 -7.93
N SER A 301 15.62 -22.08 -8.24
CA SER A 301 15.58 -20.69 -8.72
C SER A 301 16.07 -19.72 -7.63
N TYR A 302 16.77 -18.65 -8.03
CA TYR A 302 17.31 -17.61 -7.14
C TYR A 302 16.27 -17.12 -6.10
N GLU A 303 15.04 -16.88 -6.55
CA GLU A 303 13.92 -16.46 -5.71
C GLU A 303 13.51 -17.49 -4.64
N ASP A 304 13.57 -18.79 -4.94
CA ASP A 304 13.16 -19.84 -4.00
C ASP A 304 14.21 -20.05 -2.92
N ALA A 305 15.49 -19.86 -3.26
CA ALA A 305 16.59 -19.94 -2.30
C ALA A 305 16.57 -18.79 -1.28
N LEU A 306 16.15 -17.59 -1.69
CA LEU A 306 16.09 -16.42 -0.81
C LEU A 306 14.79 -16.33 0.00
N LYS A 307 13.72 -16.99 -0.45
CA LYS A 307 12.38 -16.94 0.15
C LYS A 307 12.33 -17.27 1.65
N ASP A 308 13.19 -18.18 2.09
CA ASP A 308 13.26 -18.62 3.48
C ASP A 308 13.90 -17.59 4.43
N GLY A 309 14.53 -16.55 3.88
CA GLY A 309 15.18 -15.46 4.62
C GLY A 309 16.46 -15.85 5.37
N ILE A 310 16.77 -17.14 5.46
CA ILE A 310 17.92 -17.68 6.21
C ILE A 310 19.25 -17.19 5.62
N LEU A 311 19.42 -17.27 4.29
CA LEU A 311 20.63 -16.82 3.61
C LEU A 311 20.86 -15.31 3.80
N LEU A 312 19.78 -14.51 3.74
CA LEU A 312 19.85 -13.06 3.97
C LEU A 312 20.27 -12.73 5.39
N CYS A 313 19.71 -13.42 6.40
CA CYS A 313 20.13 -13.24 7.78
C CYS A 313 21.61 -13.65 8.00
N LYS A 314 22.07 -14.73 7.35
CA LYS A 314 23.49 -15.14 7.40
C LYS A 314 24.41 -14.10 6.75
N LEU A 315 24.00 -13.56 5.60
CA LEU A 315 24.72 -12.52 4.87
C LEU A 315 24.95 -11.29 5.74
N ILE A 316 23.89 -10.71 6.33
CA ILE A 316 24.03 -9.51 7.16
C ILE A 316 24.84 -9.78 8.43
N ASN A 317 24.76 -10.99 8.98
CA ASN A 317 25.59 -11.41 10.13
C ASN A 317 27.08 -11.54 9.78
N LYS A 318 27.44 -11.85 8.52
CA LYS A 318 28.83 -11.83 8.05
C LYS A 318 29.35 -10.41 7.86
N LEU A 319 28.51 -9.51 7.36
CA LEU A 319 28.86 -8.11 7.17
C LEU A 319 28.95 -7.33 8.49
N GLN A 320 28.07 -7.66 9.45
CA GLN A 320 28.06 -7.10 10.78
C GLN A 320 27.66 -8.19 11.79
N PRO A 321 28.64 -8.75 12.53
CA PRO A 321 28.38 -9.78 13.54
C PRO A 321 27.38 -9.31 14.59
N GLY A 322 26.41 -10.17 14.92
CA GLY A 322 25.39 -9.88 15.94
C GLY A 322 24.16 -9.09 15.45
N SER A 323 24.02 -8.87 14.13
CA SER A 323 22.88 -8.12 13.58
C SER A 323 21.54 -8.86 13.69
N VAL A 324 21.54 -10.19 13.54
CA VAL A 324 20.36 -11.05 13.71
C VAL A 324 20.69 -12.17 14.69
N GLY A 325 20.09 -12.10 15.89
CA GLY A 325 20.39 -13.02 17.00
C GLY A 325 19.77 -14.43 16.86
N LYS A 326 18.58 -14.56 16.29
CA LYS A 326 17.87 -15.85 16.16
C LYS A 326 17.40 -16.06 14.73
N ILE A 327 18.00 -17.03 14.05
CA ILE A 327 17.59 -17.45 12.70
C ILE A 327 16.72 -18.69 12.83
N CYS A 328 15.47 -18.61 12.38
CA CYS A 328 14.57 -19.74 12.42
C CYS A 328 14.78 -20.61 11.17
N THR A 329 15.40 -21.78 11.32
CA THR A 329 15.71 -22.70 10.22
C THR A 329 14.63 -23.74 9.93
N SER A 330 13.68 -23.93 10.85
CA SER A 330 12.61 -24.92 10.73
C SER A 330 11.31 -24.41 11.36
N GLY A 331 10.27 -24.28 10.54
CA GLY A 331 8.98 -23.74 10.95
C GLY A 331 8.05 -23.46 9.77
N GLY A 332 6.74 -23.36 10.02
CA GLY A 332 5.77 -22.96 9.01
C GLY A 332 6.08 -21.57 8.42
N GLY A 333 5.52 -21.25 7.24
CA GLY A 333 5.87 -20.07 6.44
C GLY A 333 5.81 -18.72 7.17
N PHE A 334 5.06 -18.61 8.27
CA PHE A 334 5.05 -17.43 9.14
C PHE A 334 6.42 -17.15 9.81
N LYS A 335 7.12 -18.19 10.28
CA LYS A 335 8.43 -18.05 10.93
C LYS A 335 9.53 -17.68 9.92
N LEU A 336 9.41 -18.13 8.69
CA LEU A 336 10.34 -17.78 7.60
C LEU A 336 10.17 -16.32 7.16
N ARG A 337 8.93 -15.80 7.16
CA ARG A 337 8.67 -14.36 6.95
C ARG A 337 9.28 -13.48 8.04
N GLU A 338 9.32 -13.96 9.28
CA GLU A 338 9.95 -13.26 10.40
C GLU A 338 11.46 -13.08 10.20
N ASN A 339 12.16 -14.07 9.62
CA ASN A 339 13.57 -13.95 9.25
C ASN A 339 13.80 -12.79 8.27
N VAL A 340 12.93 -12.65 7.25
CA VAL A 340 13.02 -11.56 6.26
C VAL A 340 12.84 -10.18 6.91
N SER A 341 11.90 -10.06 7.85
CA SER A 341 11.71 -8.83 8.65
C SER A 341 12.94 -8.51 9.53
N ALA A 342 13.55 -9.54 10.12
CA ALA A 342 14.77 -9.39 10.90
C ALA A 342 15.94 -8.90 10.03
N PHE A 343 16.06 -9.40 8.79
CA PHE A 343 17.04 -8.89 7.82
C PHE A 343 16.79 -7.42 7.48
N GLN A 344 15.56 -6.99 7.20
CA GLN A 344 15.23 -5.59 6.91
C GLN A 344 15.64 -4.67 8.06
N THR A 345 15.36 -5.09 9.29
CA THR A 345 15.74 -4.33 10.50
C THR A 345 17.26 -4.21 10.62
N ALA A 346 17.98 -5.31 10.37
CA ALA A 346 19.43 -5.33 10.38
C ALA A 346 20.05 -4.48 9.25
N ALA A 347 19.47 -4.51 8.04
CA ALA A 347 19.91 -3.73 6.89
C ALA A 347 19.71 -2.22 7.12
N ARG A 348 18.61 -1.82 7.75
CA ARG A 348 18.38 -0.44 8.20
C ARG A 348 19.45 -0.01 9.21
N ALA A 349 19.74 -0.85 10.20
CA ALA A 349 20.80 -0.58 11.19
C ALA A 349 22.20 -0.55 10.55
N TYR A 350 22.42 -1.30 9.46
CA TYR A 350 23.65 -1.27 8.68
C TYR A 350 23.85 0.07 7.93
N GLY A 351 22.76 0.81 7.70
CA GLY A 351 22.76 2.15 7.12
C GLY A 351 22.16 2.23 5.72
N LEU A 352 21.36 1.24 5.30
CA LEU A 352 20.60 1.33 4.05
C LEU A 352 19.39 2.25 4.25
N PRO A 353 19.10 3.16 3.30
CA PRO A 353 17.89 3.98 3.34
C PRO A 353 16.65 3.13 3.05
N ASP A 354 15.50 3.53 3.61
CA ASP A 354 14.24 2.79 3.44
C ASP A 354 13.81 2.66 1.97
N ALA A 355 14.22 3.59 1.11
CA ALA A 355 13.95 3.53 -0.33
C ALA A 355 14.63 2.36 -1.05
N GLU A 356 15.73 1.82 -0.50
CA GLU A 356 16.46 0.69 -1.07
C GLU A 356 16.09 -0.65 -0.38
N LEU A 357 15.27 -0.63 0.67
CA LEU A 357 14.80 -1.84 1.33
C LEU A 357 13.58 -2.41 0.61
N PHE A 358 13.54 -3.72 0.43
CA PHE A 358 12.38 -4.44 -0.12
C PHE A 358 11.40 -4.81 1.00
N GLN A 359 10.12 -5.02 0.67
CA GLN A 359 9.10 -5.47 1.62
C GLN A 359 9.03 -6.99 1.68
N THR A 360 8.57 -7.56 2.80
CA THR A 360 8.52 -9.03 2.99
C THR A 360 7.65 -9.72 1.94
N VAL A 361 6.61 -9.04 1.45
CA VAL A 361 5.73 -9.53 0.37
C VAL A 361 6.46 -9.64 -0.97
N ASP A 362 7.45 -8.78 -1.24
CA ASP A 362 8.16 -8.74 -2.52
C ASP A 362 8.95 -10.03 -2.76
N LEU A 363 9.56 -10.56 -1.69
CA LEU A 363 10.34 -11.79 -1.71
C LEU A 363 9.48 -13.03 -1.47
N PHE A 364 8.58 -13.00 -0.47
CA PHE A 364 7.83 -14.20 -0.09
C PHE A 364 6.76 -14.59 -1.12
N GLU A 365 6.09 -13.59 -1.70
CA GLU A 365 5.05 -13.77 -2.73
C GLU A 365 5.60 -13.54 -4.14
N LYS A 366 6.92 -13.31 -4.27
CA LYS A 366 7.62 -13.07 -5.54
C LYS A 366 7.05 -11.90 -6.35
N ARG A 367 6.48 -10.89 -5.68
CA ARG A 367 5.84 -9.74 -6.34
C ARG A 367 6.83 -8.79 -7.01
N ASN A 368 8.01 -8.63 -6.41
CA ASN A 368 9.03 -7.70 -6.91
C ASN A 368 10.45 -8.18 -6.55
N ILE A 369 10.88 -9.25 -7.22
CA ILE A 369 12.25 -9.79 -7.10
C ILE A 369 13.34 -8.77 -7.49
N PRO A 370 13.16 -7.92 -8.52
CA PRO A 370 14.16 -6.90 -8.87
C PRO A 370 14.50 -5.95 -7.72
N GLN A 371 13.52 -5.58 -6.89
CA GLN A 371 13.76 -4.75 -5.70
C GLN A 371 14.63 -5.48 -4.66
N VAL A 372 14.45 -6.80 -4.52
CA VAL A 372 15.29 -7.63 -3.64
C VAL A 372 16.73 -7.64 -4.15
N THR A 373 16.92 -7.88 -5.45
CA THR A 373 18.24 -7.84 -6.10
C THR A 373 18.88 -6.46 -5.94
N GLN A 374 18.12 -5.39 -6.14
CA GLN A 374 18.61 -4.01 -5.97
C GLN A 374 19.01 -3.70 -4.52
N CYS A 375 18.25 -4.18 -3.53
CA CYS A 375 18.62 -4.08 -2.12
C CYS A 375 19.94 -4.80 -1.81
N ILE A 376 20.19 -5.94 -2.44
CA ILE A 376 21.44 -6.70 -2.26
C ILE A 376 22.63 -5.95 -2.88
N HIS A 377 22.46 -5.40 -4.09
CA HIS A 377 23.47 -4.54 -4.72
C HIS A 377 23.73 -3.25 -3.91
N ALA A 378 22.70 -2.66 -3.32
CA ALA A 378 22.83 -1.55 -2.37
C ALA A 378 23.66 -1.96 -1.14
N LEU A 379 23.35 -3.12 -0.55
CA LEU A 379 24.10 -3.64 0.59
C LEU A 379 25.58 -3.84 0.25
N GLY A 380 25.89 -4.33 -0.95
CA GLY A 380 27.25 -4.41 -1.49
C GLY A 380 27.98 -3.06 -1.54
N ARG A 381 27.32 -2.02 -2.08
CA ARG A 381 27.88 -0.65 -2.12
C ARG A 381 28.14 -0.09 -0.72
N HIS A 382 27.22 -0.32 0.22
CA HIS A 382 27.38 0.10 1.61
C HIS A 382 28.50 -0.67 2.33
N ALA A 383 28.67 -1.96 2.03
CA ALA A 383 29.78 -2.76 2.56
C ALA A 383 31.14 -2.24 2.08
N GLN A 384 31.24 -1.83 0.80
CA GLN A 384 32.45 -1.18 0.27
C GLN A 384 32.75 0.14 0.99
N LYS A 385 31.73 0.97 1.25
CA LYS A 385 31.89 2.23 2.00
C LYS A 385 32.42 2.00 3.41
N LYS A 386 32.01 0.91 4.07
CA LYS A 386 32.52 0.51 5.40
C LYS A 386 33.85 -0.26 5.35
N LYS A 387 34.52 -0.32 4.20
CA LYS A 387 35.82 -0.98 4.00
C LYS A 387 35.80 -2.48 4.36
N PHE A 388 34.74 -3.18 4.01
CA PHE A 388 34.69 -4.63 4.16
C PHE A 388 35.71 -5.29 3.20
N ASN A 389 36.55 -6.19 3.70
CA ASN A 389 37.61 -6.89 2.92
C ASN A 389 37.07 -8.01 2.01
N GLY A 390 35.81 -7.95 1.63
CA GLY A 390 35.14 -8.98 0.84
C GLY A 390 35.02 -8.63 -0.64
N PRO A 391 34.34 -9.50 -1.41
CA PRO A 391 34.06 -9.27 -2.82
C PRO A 391 33.20 -8.03 -3.03
N VAL A 392 33.44 -7.35 -4.15
CA VAL A 392 32.82 -6.06 -4.49
C VAL A 392 31.57 -6.31 -5.33
N LEU A 393 30.42 -5.86 -4.85
CA LEU A 393 29.16 -5.88 -5.60
C LEU A 393 28.67 -4.47 -5.87
N GLY A 394 28.50 -4.15 -7.16
CA GLY A 394 28.00 -2.86 -7.65
C GLY A 394 29.04 -1.73 -7.71
N PRO A 395 28.72 -0.62 -8.40
CA PRO A 395 29.63 0.51 -8.58
C PRO A 395 29.88 1.27 -7.26
N LYS A 396 31.11 1.76 -7.08
CA LYS A 396 31.51 2.50 -5.87
C LYS A 396 30.64 3.75 -5.69
N MET A 397 30.06 3.91 -4.49
CA MET A 397 29.26 5.08 -4.14
C MET A 397 30.16 6.33 -4.14
N SER A 398 29.71 7.42 -4.77
CA SER A 398 30.46 8.68 -4.83
C SER A 398 30.52 9.36 -3.47
N ASP A 399 31.70 9.80 -3.05
CA ASP A 399 31.85 10.63 -1.86
C ASP A 399 31.42 12.07 -2.15
N SER A 400 30.69 12.70 -1.22
CA SER A 400 30.30 14.11 -1.35
C SER A 400 31.54 14.98 -1.28
N ASN A 401 31.88 15.65 -2.37
CA ASN A 401 32.91 16.67 -2.38
C ASN A 401 32.30 17.99 -1.90
N GLN A 402 32.28 18.20 -0.58
CA GLN A 402 31.89 19.49 -0.02
C GLN A 402 32.96 20.52 -0.42
N ARG A 403 32.55 21.47 -1.27
CA ARG A 403 33.38 22.59 -1.70
C ARG A 403 33.01 23.78 -0.84
N ASP A 404 33.89 24.17 0.04
CA ASP A 404 33.74 25.40 0.79
C ASP A 404 34.16 26.57 -0.10
N PHE A 405 33.23 27.50 -0.32
CA PHE A 405 33.49 28.75 -1.03
C PHE A 405 33.77 29.84 -0.01
N THR A 406 34.70 30.73 -0.32
CA THR A 406 34.95 31.90 0.53
C THR A 406 33.78 32.89 0.47
N ASP A 407 33.60 33.71 1.51
CA ASP A 407 32.58 34.77 1.53
C ASP A 407 32.72 35.76 0.36
N GLU A 408 33.94 35.96 -0.16
CA GLU A 408 34.19 36.72 -1.39
C GLU A 408 33.62 36.01 -2.63
N GLN A 409 33.80 34.69 -2.76
CA GLN A 409 33.27 33.90 -3.87
C GLN A 409 31.74 33.82 -3.85
N LEU A 410 31.14 33.66 -2.68
CA LEU A 410 29.68 33.67 -2.51
C LEU A 410 29.08 35.04 -2.89
N ARG A 411 29.74 36.14 -2.47
CA ARG A 411 29.33 37.52 -2.78
C ARG A 411 29.55 37.89 -4.26
N ALA A 412 30.64 37.40 -4.87
CA ALA A 412 30.85 37.50 -6.31
C ALA A 412 29.80 36.73 -7.12
N GLY A 413 29.27 35.61 -6.59
CA GLY A 413 28.15 34.88 -7.18
C GLY A 413 26.83 35.66 -7.16
N GLN A 414 26.57 36.46 -6.11
CA GLN A 414 25.38 37.31 -6.01
C GLN A 414 25.37 38.47 -7.03
N GLY A 415 26.56 38.97 -7.42
CA GLY A 415 26.71 40.00 -8.46
C GLY A 415 26.58 39.46 -9.89
N MET A 416 26.55 38.14 -10.06
CA MET A 416 26.32 37.48 -11.34
C MET A 416 24.81 37.33 -11.54
N VAL A 417 24.15 38.37 -12.06
CA VAL A 417 22.78 38.24 -12.57
C VAL A 417 22.81 37.23 -13.71
N GLY A 418 22.24 36.04 -13.48
CA GLY A 418 22.04 35.07 -14.54
C GLY A 418 21.14 35.69 -15.61
N LEU A 419 21.54 35.55 -16.89
CA LEU A 419 20.76 35.92 -18.09
C LEU A 419 19.31 35.37 -18.12
N LEU A 420 18.92 34.56 -17.14
CA LEU A 420 17.59 33.99 -16.96
C LEU A 420 16.57 34.95 -16.32
N ASN A 421 17.01 36.02 -15.62
CA ASN A 421 16.07 36.99 -15.03
C ASN A 421 15.61 38.10 -15.99
N ASP A 422 16.23 38.24 -17.17
CA ASP A 422 15.89 39.26 -18.18
C ASP A 422 15.01 38.76 -19.33
N GLY A 423 14.28 37.64 -19.14
CA GLY A 423 13.10 37.33 -19.96
C GLY A 423 13.31 37.24 -21.48
N MET A 424 14.50 36.85 -21.97
CA MET A 424 14.73 36.60 -23.40
C MET A 424 14.63 35.09 -23.74
N ASN A 425 13.43 34.63 -24.05
CA ASN A 425 13.18 33.32 -24.71
C ASN A 425 13.23 33.43 -26.24
N LYS A 426 14.28 34.06 -26.80
CA LYS A 426 14.49 34.14 -28.26
C LYS A 426 15.91 33.75 -28.67
N GLY A 427 16.42 32.62 -28.17
CA GLY A 427 17.74 32.14 -28.61
C GLY A 427 18.22 30.76 -28.16
N ALA A 428 17.58 30.08 -27.21
CA ALA A 428 18.04 28.75 -26.79
C ALA A 428 17.49 27.64 -27.72
N SER A 429 17.98 27.59 -28.97
CA SER A 429 17.89 26.35 -29.75
C SER A 429 18.98 25.39 -29.26
N GLN A 430 18.64 24.11 -29.09
CA GLN A 430 19.54 23.03 -28.66
C GLN A 430 20.63 22.68 -29.72
N ALA A 431 20.97 23.61 -30.60
CA ALA A 431 22.05 23.46 -31.56
C ALA A 431 23.36 23.91 -30.89
N GLY A 432 24.09 22.97 -30.29
CA GLY A 432 25.45 23.23 -29.78
C GLY A 432 25.84 22.52 -28.48
N GLN A 433 24.93 21.81 -27.81
CA GLN A 433 25.28 21.01 -26.63
C GLN A 433 25.93 19.69 -27.04
N ASN A 434 27.24 19.69 -27.22
CA ASN A 434 28.04 18.48 -27.41
C ASN A 434 28.45 17.91 -26.05
N PHE A 435 27.71 16.92 -25.56
CA PHE A 435 28.07 16.16 -24.36
C PHE A 435 28.95 14.96 -24.74
N GLY A 436 30.24 15.20 -24.95
CA GLY A 436 31.22 14.13 -25.10
C GLY A 436 32.52 14.57 -25.78
N LEU A 437 33.64 14.10 -25.26
CA LEU A 437 34.94 14.18 -25.94
C LEU A 437 34.91 13.30 -27.19
N SER A 438 35.09 13.91 -28.36
CA SER A 438 35.24 13.20 -29.63
C SER A 438 36.53 12.36 -29.59
N ARG A 439 36.43 11.05 -29.85
CA ARG A 439 37.60 10.18 -30.04
C ARG A 439 38.42 10.69 -31.21
N HIS A 440 39.68 11.05 -30.96
CA HIS A 440 40.66 11.23 -32.02
C HIS A 440 40.98 9.86 -32.64
N ILE A 441 40.84 9.76 -33.97
CA ILE A 441 41.46 8.74 -34.81
C ILE A 441 42.82 9.27 -35.25
#